data_AF-A0A524MQM6-F1
#
_entry.id   AF-A0A524MQM6-F1
#
_cell.length_a   1.000
_cell.length_b   1.000
_cell.length_c   1.000
_cell.angle_alpha   90.00
_cell.angle_beta   90.00
_cell.angle_gamma   90.00
#
_symmetry.space_group_name_H-M   'P 1'
#
loop_
_entity.id
_entity.type
_entity.pdbx_description
1 polymer ?
#
loop_
_entity_poly.entity_id
_entity_poly.type
_entity_poly.pdbx_seq_one_letter_code
_entity_poly.pdbx_strand_id
1 'polypeptide(L)'
;MSSADRMAEAFEWFGNSLRAGRLAHGYVVVGSPRGNAAEFARAALDLLYGGGQASQRAGAGSHPDATWIEPRLKSRLIGIEQVRSIRQKMSQT
;
A
#
# COMPACT_ATOMS: atom_id res chain seq x y z
N MET A 1 -12.78 21.29 -5.49
CA MET A 1 -11.60 20.65 -4.87
C MET A 1 -10.98 19.70 -5.90
N SER A 2 -9.70 19.89 -6.22
CA SER A 2 -9.02 19.10 -7.25
C SER A 2 -8.72 17.67 -6.78
N SER A 3 -8.24 16.80 -7.68
CA SER A 3 -7.76 15.45 -7.31
C SER A 3 -6.51 15.53 -6.43
N ALA A 4 -5.63 16.52 -6.69
CA ALA A 4 -4.42 16.74 -5.93
C ALA A 4 -4.72 17.20 -4.49
N ASP A 5 -5.68 18.11 -4.31
CA ASP A 5 -6.08 18.59 -2.99
C ASP A 5 -6.62 17.46 -2.12
N ARG A 6 -7.47 16.59 -2.69
CA ARG A 6 -8.01 15.40 -2.00
C ARG A 6 -6.93 14.41 -1.61
N MET A 7 -5.92 14.24 -2.45
CA MET A 7 -4.78 13.35 -2.17
C MET A 7 -3.92 13.91 -1.04
N ALA A 8 -3.64 15.23 -1.05
CA ALA A 8 -2.89 15.90 0.00
C ALA A 8 -3.59 15.79 1.36
N GLU A 9 -4.90 16.06 1.40
CA GLU A 9 -5.73 15.93 2.61
C GLU A 9 -5.74 14.49 3.14
N ALA A 10 -5.96 13.51 2.27
CA ALA A 10 -5.93 12.10 2.65
C ALA A 10 -4.56 11.68 3.22
N PHE A 11 -3.47 12.19 2.64
CA PHE A 11 -2.12 11.89 3.09
C PHE A 11 -1.81 12.53 4.45
N GLU A 12 -2.28 13.75 4.67
CA GLU A 12 -2.17 14.43 5.96
C GLU A 12 -2.91 13.63 7.06
N TRP A 13 -4.14 13.19 6.78
CA TRP A 13 -4.93 12.38 7.72
C TRP A 13 -4.26 11.03 8.02
N PHE A 14 -3.69 10.39 7.00
CA PHE A 14 -2.93 9.14 7.17
C PHE A 14 -1.73 9.36 8.08
N GLY A 15 -0.91 10.38 7.81
CA GLY A 15 0.27 10.72 8.61
C GLY A 15 -0.08 11.09 10.06
N ASN A 16 -1.15 11.86 10.27
CA ASN A 16 -1.66 12.19 11.60
C ASN A 16 -2.11 10.94 12.37
N SER A 17 -2.81 10.03 11.71
CA SER A 17 -3.28 8.77 12.32
C SER A 17 -2.12 7.84 12.68
N LEU A 18 -1.09 7.76 11.82
CA LEU A 18 0.13 7.01 12.08
C LEU A 18 0.86 7.55 13.33
N ARG A 19 1.11 8.86 13.39
CA ARG A 19 1.75 9.50 14.54
C ARG A 19 0.97 9.31 15.84
N ALA A 20 -0.35 9.29 15.74
CA ALA A 20 -1.24 9.08 16.88
C ALA A 20 -1.38 7.62 17.31
N GLY A 21 -0.76 6.66 16.60
CA GLY A 21 -0.89 5.23 16.86
C GLY A 21 -2.32 4.69 16.62
N ARG A 22 -3.10 5.35 15.76
CA ARG A 22 -4.52 5.01 15.48
C ARG A 22 -4.75 4.70 14.00
N LEU A 23 -3.74 4.14 13.33
CA LEU A 23 -3.86 3.77 11.93
C LEU A 23 -4.88 2.63 11.78
N ALA A 24 -5.73 2.71 10.76
CA ALA A 24 -6.59 1.58 10.41
C ALA A 24 -5.74 0.45 9.80
N HIS A 25 -6.16 -0.80 10.04
CA HIS A 25 -5.53 -2.01 9.50
C HIS A 25 -5.68 -2.21 7.97
N GLY A 26 -6.54 -1.42 7.30
CA GLY A 26 -6.86 -1.62 5.90
C GLY A 26 -7.47 -0.38 5.28
N TYR A 27 -7.05 -0.07 4.06
CA TYR A 27 -7.48 1.09 3.29
C TYR A 27 -7.87 0.68 1.88
N VAL A 28 -8.91 1.32 1.35
CA VAL A 28 -9.31 1.22 -0.06
C VAL A 28 -9.06 2.58 -0.70
N VAL A 29 -8.15 2.62 -1.67
CA VAL A 29 -7.81 3.85 -2.40
C VAL A 29 -8.48 3.80 -3.76
N VAL A 30 -9.33 4.78 -4.06
CA VAL A 30 -10.06 4.87 -5.34
C VAL A 30 -9.35 5.84 -6.26
N GLY A 31 -8.87 5.36 -7.41
CA GLY A 31 -8.20 6.18 -8.41
C GLY A 31 -7.48 5.34 -9.46
N SER A 32 -6.74 6.00 -10.35
CA SER A 32 -5.95 5.29 -11.37
C SER A 32 -4.82 4.48 -10.71
N PRO A 33 -4.72 3.15 -10.97
CA PRO A 33 -3.63 2.32 -10.45
C PRO A 33 -2.28 2.64 -11.10
N ARG A 34 -2.25 3.49 -12.13
CA ARG A 34 -1.02 4.02 -12.76
C ARG A 34 -0.88 5.53 -12.55
N GLY A 35 -1.57 6.10 -11.58
CA GLY A 35 -1.51 7.51 -11.23
C GLY A 35 -1.64 7.71 -9.72
N ASN A 36 -2.41 8.70 -9.32
CA ASN A 36 -2.52 9.18 -7.92
C ASN A 36 -2.76 8.07 -6.88
N ALA A 37 -3.49 7.00 -7.19
CA ALA A 37 -3.71 5.92 -6.23
C ALA A 37 -2.43 5.12 -5.93
N ALA A 38 -1.61 4.87 -6.95
CA ALA A 38 -0.32 4.21 -6.77
C ALA A 38 0.71 5.14 -6.11
N GLU A 39 0.67 6.43 -6.43
CA GLU A 39 1.51 7.43 -5.77
C GLU A 39 1.18 7.55 -4.27
N PHE A 40 -0.11 7.58 -3.92
CA PHE A 40 -0.55 7.55 -2.53
C PHE A 40 -0.07 6.29 -1.81
N ALA A 41 -0.23 5.11 -2.42
CA ALA A 41 0.21 3.85 -1.83
C ALA A 41 1.73 3.84 -1.56
N ARG A 42 2.53 4.36 -2.49
CA ARG A 42 4.00 4.47 -2.32
C ARG A 42 4.37 5.47 -1.22
N ALA A 43 3.76 6.65 -1.21
CA ALA A 43 4.01 7.64 -0.18
C ALA A 43 3.60 7.13 1.23
N ALA A 44 2.52 6.34 1.30
CA ALA A 44 2.11 5.69 2.55
C ALA A 44 3.15 4.65 3.02
N LEU A 45 3.73 3.87 2.11
CA LEU A 45 4.83 2.95 2.42
C LEU A 45 6.08 3.71 2.90
N ASP A 46 6.42 4.85 2.28
CA ASP A 46 7.51 5.70 2.76
C ASP A 46 7.31 6.13 4.21
N LEU A 47 6.09 6.54 4.58
CA LEU A 47 5.78 6.89 5.98
C LEU A 47 5.87 5.69 6.92
N LEU A 48 5.35 4.52 6.51
CA LEU A 48 5.33 3.32 7.35
C LEU A 48 6.74 2.76 7.62
N TYR A 49 7.62 2.80 6.63
CA TYR A 49 8.97 2.25 6.71
C TYR A 49 10.05 3.31 7.05
N GLY A 50 9.65 4.56 7.33
CA GLY A 50 10.58 5.64 7.68
C GLY A 50 11.45 6.13 6.51
N GLY A 51 11.06 5.83 5.27
CA GLY A 51 11.77 6.21 4.04
C GLY A 51 13.00 5.35 3.73
N GLY A 52 13.82 5.84 2.79
CA GLY A 52 15.10 5.24 2.44
C GLY A 52 14.99 3.88 1.74
N GLN A 53 15.94 2.98 2.03
CA GLN A 53 16.05 1.71 1.31
C GLN A 53 14.91 0.73 1.66
N ALA A 54 14.42 0.76 2.89
CA ALA A 54 13.33 -0.13 3.33
C ALA A 54 12.04 0.19 2.57
N SER A 55 11.69 1.47 2.47
CA SER A 55 10.50 1.89 1.73
C SER A 55 10.64 1.67 0.21
N GLN A 56 11.82 1.88 -0.36
CA GLN A 56 12.10 1.54 -1.76
C GLN A 56 11.91 0.05 -2.05
N ARG A 57 12.45 -0.83 -1.19
CA ARG A 57 12.24 -2.28 -1.29
C ARG A 57 10.77 -2.64 -1.12
N ALA A 58 10.08 -1.97 -0.19
CA ALA A 58 8.65 -2.20 0.03
C ALA A 58 7.85 -1.79 -1.21
N GLY A 59 8.13 -0.63 -1.81
CA GLY A 59 7.50 -0.15 -3.04
C GLY A 59 7.81 -1.00 -4.28
N ALA A 60 8.93 -1.72 -4.28
CA ALA A 60 9.32 -2.67 -5.32
C ALA A 60 8.82 -4.11 -5.06
N GLY A 61 8.12 -4.36 -3.94
CA GLY A 61 7.65 -5.68 -3.55
C GLY A 61 8.76 -6.67 -3.18
N SER A 62 9.93 -6.19 -2.80
CA SER A 62 11.09 -7.00 -2.39
C SER A 62 11.43 -6.92 -0.90
N HIS A 63 10.68 -6.13 -0.13
CA HIS A 63 10.84 -6.09 1.33
C HIS A 63 10.25 -7.35 1.98
N PRO A 64 10.93 -7.97 2.96
CA PRO A 64 10.45 -9.21 3.59
C PRO A 64 9.05 -9.05 4.23
N ASP A 65 8.80 -7.88 4.83
CA ASP A 65 7.52 -7.59 5.51
C ASP A 65 6.47 -6.91 4.62
N ALA A 66 6.75 -6.71 3.32
CA ALA A 66 5.78 -6.13 2.38
C ALA A 66 5.49 -7.12 1.25
N THR A 67 4.22 -7.47 1.07
CA THR A 67 3.80 -8.36 -0.02
C THR A 67 2.87 -7.62 -0.97
N TRP A 68 3.22 -7.59 -2.26
CA TRP A 68 2.37 -7.06 -3.32
C TRP A 68 1.49 -8.16 -3.92
N ILE A 69 0.22 -7.83 -4.14
CA ILE A 69 -0.74 -8.71 -4.80
C ILE A 69 -1.15 -8.06 -6.10
N GLU A 70 -0.65 -8.61 -7.19
CA GLU A 70 -0.94 -8.13 -8.53
C GLU A 70 -1.49 -9.26 -9.41
N PRO A 71 -2.26 -8.94 -10.46
CA PRO A 71 -2.62 -9.93 -11.47
C PRO A 71 -1.36 -10.57 -12.09
N ARG A 72 -1.41 -11.87 -12.36
CA ARG A 72 -0.28 -12.56 -13.02
C ARG A 72 -0.14 -12.07 -14.46
N LEU A 73 1.08 -12.00 -14.99
CA LEU A 73 1.47 -11.43 -16.30
C LEU A 73 0.51 -11.63 -17.49
N LYS A 74 -0.21 -12.76 -17.58
CA LYS A 74 -1.16 -13.06 -18.67
C LYS A 74 -2.64 -12.84 -18.31
N SER A 75 -2.96 -12.67 -17.03
CA SER A 75 -4.32 -12.55 -16.49
C SER A 75 -4.55 -11.12 -15.97
N ARG A 76 -5.76 -10.59 -16.18
CA ARG A 76 -6.21 -9.34 -15.54
C ARG A 76 -6.85 -9.58 -14.16
N LEU A 77 -6.76 -10.80 -13.64
CA LEU A 77 -7.43 -11.22 -12.42
C LEU A 77 -6.40 -11.61 -11.35
N ILE A 78 -6.71 -11.27 -10.10
CA ILE A 78 -6.05 -11.79 -8.92
C ILE A 78 -6.73 -13.13 -8.56
N GLY A 79 -5.98 -14.23 -8.59
CA GLY A 79 -6.52 -15.55 -8.28
C GLY A 79 -6.73 -15.75 -6.78
N ILE A 80 -7.78 -16.49 -6.40
CA ILE A 80 -8.10 -16.74 -4.98
C ILE A 80 -6.97 -17.44 -4.21
N GLU A 81 -6.24 -18.35 -4.87
CA GLU A 81 -5.11 -19.06 -4.26
C GLU A 81 -3.94 -18.12 -3.91
N GLN A 82 -3.73 -17.05 -4.67
CA GLN A 82 -2.73 -16.03 -4.34
C GLN A 82 -3.09 -15.29 -3.05
N VAL A 83 -4.38 -14.96 -2.88
CA VAL A 83 -4.89 -14.33 -1.65
C VAL A 83 -4.78 -15.29 -0.46
N ARG A 84 -5.17 -16.55 -0.63
CA ARG A 84 -5.09 -17.58 0.43
C ARG A 84 -3.66 -17.82 0.92
N SER A 85 -2.70 -17.91 0.01
CA SER A 85 -1.29 -18.10 0.35
C SER A 85 -0.74 -16.96 1.23
N ILE A 86 -1.14 -15.72 0.96
CA ILE A 86 -0.67 -14.55 1.71
C ILE A 86 -1.29 -14.49 3.09
N ARG A 87 -2.59 -14.77 3.20
CA ARG A 87 -3.26 -14.90 4.49
C ARG A 87 -2.56 -15.92 5.38
N GLN A 88 -2.15 -17.06 4.81
CA GLN A 88 -1.42 -18.09 5.56
C GLN A 88 -0.05 -17.60 6.04
N LYS A 89 0.72 -16.92 5.19
CA LYS A 89 2.02 -16.33 5.57
C LYS A 89 1.87 -15.34 6.72
N MET A 90 0.88 -14.43 6.64
CA MET A 90 0.64 -13.43 7.68
C MET A 90 0.23 -14.04 9.03
N SER A 91 -0.40 -15.21 9.04
CA SER A 91 -0.79 -15.90 10.28
C SER A 91 0.33 -16.69 10.96
N GLN A 92 1.50 -16.82 10.31
CA GLN A 92 2.63 -17.62 10.81
C GLN A 92 3.79 -16.77 11.36
N THR A 93 3.70 -15.44 11.24
CA THR A 93 4.65 -14.48 11.81
C THR A 93 4.17 -13.99 13.17
#